data_AF-A0A383V423-F1
#
_entry.id   AF-A0A383V423-F1
#
_cell.length_a   1.000
_cell.length_b   1.000
_cell.length_c   1.000
_cell.angle_alpha   90.00
_cell.angle_beta   90.00
_cell.angle_gamma   90.00
#
_symmetry.space_group_name_H-M   'P 1'
#
loop_
_entity.id
_entity.type
_entity.pdbx_description
1 polymer ?
#
loop_
_entity_poly.entity_id
_entity_poly.type
_entity_poly.pdbx_seq_one_letter_code
_entity_poly.pdbx_strand_id
1 'polypeptide(L)'
;MLSAARSAVRATSSLPYAFQATRSMAMSGVKGFNEHEQAVENMYFSKEDERLMSKLLSKMKKQTSVTDVSAATESAVAEEAALRNIVAKYQMSKDDFKALLDWKHAHY
;
A
#
# COMPACT_ATOMS: atom_id res chain seq x y z
N MET A 1 24.81 -21.38 -26.06
CA MET A 1 25.17 -20.82 -24.74
C MET A 1 25.70 -19.43 -24.96
N LEU A 2 25.14 -18.40 -24.32
CA LEU A 2 25.82 -17.18 -23.88
C LEU A 2 24.77 -16.28 -23.21
N SER A 3 24.83 -16.29 -21.89
CA SER A 3 24.10 -15.42 -20.96
C SER A 3 24.72 -14.03 -21.00
N ALA A 4 23.89 -12.98 -21.08
CA ALA A 4 24.33 -11.61 -20.86
C ALA A 4 23.46 -11.00 -19.76
N ALA A 5 24.12 -10.75 -18.64
CA ALA A 5 23.56 -10.34 -17.37
C ALA A 5 22.86 -8.98 -17.44
N ARG A 6 21.67 -8.92 -16.84
CA ARG A 6 21.01 -7.67 -16.47
C ARG A 6 21.69 -7.12 -15.22
N SER A 7 22.43 -6.02 -15.36
CA SER A 7 22.87 -5.22 -14.22
C SER A 7 21.91 -4.04 -14.06
N ALA A 8 20.98 -4.17 -13.11
CA ALA A 8 20.12 -3.08 -12.68
C ALA A 8 20.80 -2.38 -11.49
N VAL A 9 21.34 -1.19 -11.74
CA VAL A 9 21.86 -0.29 -10.71
C VAL A 9 20.68 0.20 -9.87
N ARG A 10 20.49 -0.41 -8.70
CA ARG A 10 19.53 0.04 -7.69
C ARG A 10 20.16 1.21 -6.94
N ALA A 11 19.91 2.44 -7.40
CA ALA A 11 20.27 3.64 -6.66
C ALA A 11 19.44 3.69 -5.37
N THR A 12 20.07 3.43 -4.24
CA THR A 12 19.51 3.63 -2.90
C THR A 12 19.48 5.13 -2.63
N SER A 13 18.31 5.77 -2.69
CA SER A 13 18.15 7.14 -2.24
C SER A 13 18.25 7.19 -0.71
N SER A 14 19.46 7.43 -0.20
CA SER A 14 19.67 7.86 1.18
C SER A 14 19.06 9.25 1.33
N LEU A 15 17.87 9.33 1.90
CA LEU A 15 17.28 10.60 2.33
C LEU A 15 18.12 11.13 3.50
N PRO A 16 18.66 12.37 3.43
CA PRO A 16 19.19 13.00 4.62
C PRO A 16 18.01 13.29 5.55
N TYR A 17 18.01 12.61 6.70
CA TYR A 17 17.17 12.93 7.84
C TYR A 17 17.59 14.30 8.37
N ALA A 18 17.02 15.36 7.81
CA ALA A 18 17.12 16.72 8.32
C ALA A 18 15.72 17.21 8.69
N PHE A 19 15.09 16.50 9.62
CA PHE A 19 13.95 17.01 10.36
C PHE A 19 14.49 17.55 11.69
N GLN A 20 14.41 18.88 11.86
CA GLN A 20 14.66 19.70 13.07
C GLN A 20 15.77 20.73 12.87
N ALA A 21 15.39 21.96 12.48
CA ALA A 21 15.88 23.23 13.06
C ALA A 21 15.44 24.42 12.21
N THR A 22 14.20 24.91 12.37
CA THR A 22 13.80 26.25 11.86
C THR A 22 12.83 27.00 12.77
N ARG A 23 12.68 26.61 14.04
CA ARG A 23 11.79 27.32 14.99
C ARG A 23 12.50 27.78 16.26
N SER A 24 13.64 28.44 16.12
CA SER A 24 14.32 29.04 17.28
C SER A 24 15.13 30.28 16.89
N MET A 25 14.45 31.35 16.47
CA MET A 25 14.98 32.71 16.62
C MET A 25 13.90 33.58 17.25
N ALA A 26 14.15 33.94 18.50
CA ALA A 26 13.19 34.49 19.44
C ALA A 26 12.84 35.96 19.16
N MET A 27 11.58 36.25 18.85
CA MET A 27 10.97 37.57 19.05
C MET A 27 10.52 37.67 20.52
N SER A 28 11.48 37.89 21.41
CA SER A 28 11.32 38.00 22.87
C SER A 28 10.67 39.33 23.32
N GLY A 29 9.50 39.67 22.78
CA GLY A 29 8.86 40.98 23.06
C GLY A 29 7.34 41.00 23.25
N VAL A 30 6.59 39.97 22.85
CA VAL A 30 5.12 40.02 22.86
C VAL A 30 4.49 38.72 23.39
N LYS A 31 4.63 38.50 24.71
CA LYS A 31 4.27 37.22 25.37
C LYS A 31 2.80 36.80 25.19
N GLY A 32 1.86 37.74 25.06
CA GLY A 32 0.43 37.45 24.92
C GLY A 32 -0.08 37.26 23.48
N PHE A 33 0.58 37.86 22.48
CA PHE A 33 0.18 37.68 21.08
C PHE A 33 0.71 36.35 20.52
N ASN A 34 1.89 35.93 20.99
CA ASN A 34 2.52 34.67 20.56
C ASN A 34 1.67 33.43 20.92
N GLU A 35 1.07 33.37 22.10
CA GLU A 35 0.20 32.24 22.50
C GLU A 35 -1.09 32.18 21.66
N HIS A 36 -1.69 33.33 21.35
CA HIS A 36 -2.88 33.39 20.50
C HIS A 36 -2.55 33.00 19.05
N GLU A 37 -1.47 33.53 18.49
CA GLU A 37 -1.00 33.17 17.15
C GLU A 37 -0.66 31.67 17.07
N GLN A 38 -0.01 31.13 18.08
CA GLN A 38 0.29 29.70 18.16
C GLN A 38 -0.97 28.84 18.28
N ALA A 39 -1.98 29.28 19.03
CA ALA A 39 -3.26 28.57 19.11
C ALA A 39 -4.00 28.58 17.77
N VAL A 40 -3.98 29.70 17.05
CA VAL A 40 -4.57 29.83 15.70
C VAL A 40 -3.81 28.98 14.68
N GLU A 41 -2.48 29.01 14.73
CA GLU A 41 -1.60 28.19 13.90
C GLU A 41 -1.89 26.70 14.13
N ASN A 42 -1.93 26.25 15.39
CA ASN A 42 -2.21 24.87 15.75
C ASN A 42 -3.61 24.43 15.30
N MET A 43 -4.63 25.27 15.45
CA MET A 43 -5.99 24.94 14.99
C MET A 43 -6.02 24.78 13.47
N TYR A 44 -5.33 25.66 12.74
CA TYR A 44 -5.25 25.59 11.29
C TYR A 44 -4.54 24.32 10.81
N PHE A 45 -3.35 24.03 11.37
CA PHE A 45 -2.60 22.83 11.00
C PHE A 45 -3.31 21.55 11.40
N SER A 46 -3.97 21.50 12.56
CA SER A 46 -4.74 20.33 12.97
C SER A 46 -5.84 20.01 11.96
N LYS A 47 -6.59 21.02 11.50
CA LYS A 47 -7.63 20.84 10.48
C LYS A 47 -7.06 20.41 9.13
N GLU A 48 -5.93 20.98 8.75
CA GLU A 48 -5.28 20.63 7.48
C GLU A 48 -4.68 19.22 7.51
N ASP A 49 -4.10 18.81 8.63
CA ASP A 49 -3.60 17.44 8.85
C ASP A 49 -4.72 16.41 8.82
N GLU A 50 -5.87 16.69 9.46
CA GLU A 50 -7.05 15.82 9.36
C GLU A 50 -7.51 15.64 7.90
N ARG A 51 -7.52 16.74 7.14
CA ARG A 51 -7.88 16.73 5.72
C ARG A 51 -6.87 15.93 4.89
N LEU A 52 -5.59 16.08 5.16
CA LEU A 52 -4.50 15.36 4.48
C LEU A 52 -4.53 13.87 4.82
N MET A 53 -4.72 13.51 6.09
CA MET A 53 -4.88 12.13 6.53
C MET A 53 -6.10 11.47 5.90
N SER A 54 -7.24 12.15 5.84
CA SER A 54 -8.45 11.65 5.17
C SER A 54 -8.21 11.36 3.68
N LYS A 55 -7.47 12.22 3.00
CA LYS A 55 -7.06 12.01 1.60
C LYS A 55 -6.09 10.84 1.46
N LEU A 56 -5.13 10.70 2.38
CA LEU A 56 -4.17 9.61 2.36
C LEU A 56 -4.88 8.27 2.55
N LEU A 57 -5.77 8.16 3.54
CA LEU A 57 -6.58 6.97 3.77
C LEU A 57 -7.46 6.63 2.57
N SER A 58 -8.04 7.64 1.92
CA SER A 58 -8.82 7.45 0.69
C SER A 58 -7.98 6.90 -0.46
N LYS A 59 -6.73 7.36 -0.61
CA LYS A 59 -5.79 6.85 -1.61
C LYS A 59 -5.34 5.43 -1.27
N MET A 60 -5.02 5.16 -0.01
CA MET A 60 -4.63 3.83 0.46
C MET A 60 -5.74 2.82 0.21
N LYS A 61 -6.99 3.14 0.56
CA LYS A 61 -8.16 2.30 0.27
C LYS A 61 -8.26 1.95 -1.21
N LYS A 62 -8.06 2.93 -2.11
CA LYS A 62 -8.08 2.69 -3.56
C LYS A 62 -6.95 1.76 -3.98
N GLN A 63 -5.72 2.00 -3.51
CA GLN A 63 -4.57 1.14 -3.82
C GLN A 63 -4.79 -0.29 -3.33
N THR A 64 -5.20 -0.48 -2.08
CA THR A 64 -5.51 -1.80 -1.52
C THR A 64 -6.62 -2.49 -2.29
N SER A 65 -7.72 -1.80 -2.63
CA SER A 65 -8.80 -2.43 -3.40
C SER A 65 -8.36 -2.90 -4.80
N VAL A 66 -7.44 -2.19 -5.44
CA VAL A 66 -6.89 -2.59 -6.74
C VAL A 66 -5.95 -3.78 -6.58
N THR A 67 -5.05 -3.74 -5.59
CA THR A 67 -4.11 -4.82 -5.32
C THR A 67 -4.81 -6.09 -4.86
N ASP A 68 -5.84 -6.01 -4.02
CA ASP A 68 -6.60 -7.16 -3.53
C ASP A 68 -7.36 -7.85 -4.67
N VAL A 69 -7.97 -7.08 -5.58
CA VAL A 69 -8.65 -7.65 -6.76
C VAL A 69 -7.65 -8.33 -7.68
N SER A 70 -6.50 -7.69 -7.96
CA SER A 70 -5.44 -8.30 -8.78
C SER A 70 -4.89 -9.56 -8.13
N ALA A 71 -4.56 -9.53 -6.84
CA ALA A 71 -4.06 -10.67 -6.09
C ALA A 71 -5.09 -11.83 -6.03
N ALA A 72 -6.38 -11.52 -5.88
CA ALA A 72 -7.45 -12.51 -5.94
C ALA A 72 -7.53 -13.17 -7.33
N THR A 73 -7.40 -12.40 -8.41
CA THR A 73 -7.40 -12.98 -9.76
C THR A 73 -6.15 -13.79 -10.06
N GLU A 74 -4.97 -13.33 -9.62
CA GLU A 74 -3.71 -14.04 -9.83
C GLU A 74 -3.66 -15.35 -9.04
N SER A 75 -4.15 -15.35 -7.80
CA SER A 75 -4.27 -16.57 -7.00
C SER A 75 -5.27 -17.55 -7.61
N ALA A 76 -6.45 -17.11 -8.06
CA ALA A 76 -7.42 -17.98 -8.72
C ALA A 76 -6.84 -18.65 -9.98
N VAL A 77 -6.10 -17.90 -10.81
CA VAL A 77 -5.45 -18.44 -12.02
C VAL A 77 -4.32 -19.42 -11.66
N ALA A 78 -3.51 -19.11 -10.66
CA ALA A 78 -2.44 -19.99 -10.19
C ALA A 78 -3.01 -21.29 -9.61
N GLU A 79 -4.12 -21.22 -8.87
CA GLU A 79 -4.81 -22.37 -8.31
C GLU A 79 -5.45 -23.24 -9.39
N GLU A 80 -6.09 -22.63 -10.39
CA GLU A 80 -6.60 -23.35 -11.55
C GLU A 80 -5.45 -24.06 -12.30
N ALA A 81 -4.32 -23.40 -12.52
CA ALA A 81 -3.17 -24.01 -13.16
C ALA A 81 -2.61 -25.20 -12.34
N ALA A 82 -2.51 -25.05 -11.02
CA ALA A 82 -2.06 -26.12 -10.13
C ALA A 82 -3.01 -27.32 -10.13
N LEU A 83 -4.32 -27.07 -10.06
CA LEU A 83 -5.33 -28.13 -10.09
C LEU A 83 -5.34 -28.84 -11.45
N ARG A 84 -5.19 -28.12 -12.56
CA ARG A 84 -5.05 -28.70 -13.90
C ARG A 84 -3.85 -29.65 -13.98
N ASN A 85 -2.71 -29.31 -13.37
CA ASN A 85 -1.53 -30.19 -13.37
C ASN A 85 -1.75 -31.52 -12.63
N ILE A 86 -2.54 -31.50 -11.55
CA ILE A 86 -2.86 -32.71 -10.77
C ILE A 86 -3.90 -33.56 -11.52
N VAL A 87 -4.93 -32.89 -12.03
CA VAL A 87 -6.13 -33.52 -12.60
C VAL A 87 -5.97 -33.91 -14.07
N ALA A 88 -4.94 -33.42 -14.76
CA ALA A 88 -4.66 -33.73 -16.18
C ALA A 88 -4.66 -35.23 -16.51
N LYS A 89 -4.33 -36.08 -15.53
CA LYS A 89 -4.30 -37.54 -15.69
C LYS A 89 -5.69 -38.20 -15.72
N TYR A 90 -6.72 -37.55 -15.18
CA TYR A 90 -8.01 -38.17 -14.88
C TYR A 90 -9.15 -37.74 -15.82
N GLN A 91 -8.88 -36.94 -16.87
CA GLN A 91 -9.87 -36.43 -17.82
C GLN A 91 -11.21 -36.01 -17.15
N MET A 92 -11.13 -35.09 -16.18
CA MET A 92 -12.32 -34.60 -15.46
C MET A 92 -13.13 -33.60 -16.28
N SER A 93 -14.43 -33.53 -15.98
CA SER A 93 -15.33 -32.51 -16.53
C SER A 93 -15.00 -31.12 -15.96
N LYS A 94 -15.39 -30.06 -16.67
CA LYS A 94 -15.20 -28.68 -16.20
C LYS A 94 -16.05 -28.37 -14.95
N ASP A 95 -17.16 -29.07 -14.79
CA ASP A 95 -18.09 -28.86 -13.67
C ASP A 95 -17.49 -29.42 -12.37
N ASP A 96 -16.86 -30.59 -12.43
CA ASP A 96 -16.16 -31.18 -11.27
C ASP A 96 -14.94 -30.33 -10.87
N PHE A 97 -14.27 -29.75 -11.87
CA PHE A 97 -13.14 -28.86 -11.63
C PHE A 97 -13.55 -27.61 -10.85
N LYS A 98 -14.70 -27.04 -11.19
CA LYS A 98 -15.28 -25.91 -10.46
C LYS A 98 -15.70 -26.33 -9.05
N ALA A 99 -16.36 -27.47 -8.91
CA ALA A 99 -16.77 -27.98 -7.59
C ALA A 99 -15.58 -28.19 -6.64
N LEU A 100 -14.42 -28.61 -7.15
CA LEU A 100 -13.20 -28.75 -6.35
C LEU A 100 -12.58 -27.41 -5.93
N LEU A 101 -12.59 -26.41 -6.81
CA LEU A 101 -12.16 -25.05 -6.46
C LEU A 101 -13.09 -24.43 -5.41
N ASP A 102 -14.40 -24.53 -5.63
CA ASP A 102 -15.41 -24.03 -4.71
C ASP A 102 -15.32 -24.75 -3.35
N TRP A 103 -15.06 -26.07 -3.33
CA TRP A 103 -14.82 -26.82 -2.10
C TRP A 103 -13.60 -26.31 -1.33
N LYS A 104 -12.50 -26.05 -2.03
CA LYS A 104 -11.27 -25.52 -1.44
C LYS A 104 -11.54 -24.15 -0.81
N HIS A 105 -12.13 -23.22 -1.57
CA HIS A 105 -12.45 -21.86 -1.09
C HIS A 105 -13.50 -21.84 0.03
N ALA A 106 -14.33 -22.86 0.14
CA ALA A 106 -15.31 -22.97 1.22
C ALA A 106 -14.71 -23.49 2.55
N HIS A 107 -13.61 -24.25 2.50
CA HIS A 107 -13.02 -24.91 3.68
C HIS A 107 -11.65 -24.36 4.11
N TYR A 108 -11.00 -23.56 3.26
CA TYR A 108 -9.68 -22.97 3.49
C TYR A 108 -9.64 -21.54 2.96
#